data_AF-A0A9D5URE8-F1
#
_entry.id   AF-A0A9D5URE8-F1
#
_cell.length_a   1.000
_cell.length_b   1.000
_cell.length_c   1.000
_cell.angle_alpha   90.00
_cell.angle_beta   90.00
_cell.angle_gamma   90.00
#
_symmetry.space_group_name_H-M   'P 1'
#
loop_
_entity.id
_entity.type
_entity.pdbx_description
1 polymer ?
#
loop_
_entity_poly.entity_id
_entity_poly.type
_entity_poly.pdbx_seq_one_letter_code
_entity_poly.pdbx_strand_id
1 'polypeptide(L)'
;MESIKQYSLHNKKRDFNSISISLASPEVIRSWSFGEVKRPETINYRTLKPESDGLFCAKIFGPVKDYECLCGKYKKLKHRGVKCEKCGVEVMASKVRRSRMGHIELASPVAHIWFLKSLPSRLGLFLDIPVREMEKIIYFQSNVVIEPGNSGLKRGELLSYERSEAYKDEAVEDFRFKTGAGAETILELIELIDIKTTLFELRQQIENSKSENSIKKISKRIKLLEAFNRTDNDPRWMILKVLPILPPELRPLVPLEGGRFATSDLNDGYRRVINRNNRLQRLINLHAPEVIIHNEKRMLQEAVDSLLDNTRGPRSVSDHNTRRLKSLVDMIKGKQGRFRQNLLGKRVDYSGRSVIVAGPELRMHQCGLPKKMAIELFKPFVFHKLIARDYANTIKSAKRIVENEEPVIWDILAEVIHQHPVILNRAPTLHRLGIQAFEPMLIEGKAIQLHPLVCAAYNADFDGDQMGVYVPLSYEAQQEARILMMSSNNILSPANGAPIIVPSQDVVLGLYYLTRVDEKSPESTKVFADPEEVVRAHNAGVIKLHDKIKVRVKSISINKEKEFLT
;
A
#
# COMPACT_ATOMS: atom_id res chain seq x y z
N MET A 1 23.44 30.88 14.29
CA MET A 1 21.98 30.95 13.99
C MET A 1 21.62 30.46 12.58
N GLU A 2 22.58 30.18 11.69
CA GLU A 2 22.33 29.65 10.34
C GLU A 2 22.06 28.13 10.29
N SER A 3 22.56 27.37 11.26
CA SER A 3 22.35 25.92 11.38
C SER A 3 20.92 25.51 11.77
N ILE A 4 20.12 26.45 12.27
CA ILE A 4 18.70 26.21 12.62
C ILE A 4 17.80 26.35 11.38
N LYS A 5 18.19 27.15 10.38
CA LYS A 5 17.42 27.35 9.15
C LYS A 5 17.42 26.12 8.23
N GLN A 6 18.47 25.29 8.24
CA GLN A 6 18.52 24.09 7.40
C GLN A 6 17.55 22.97 7.85
N TYR A 7 17.17 22.89 9.12
CA TYR A 7 16.27 21.84 9.61
C TYR A 7 14.78 22.22 9.59
N SER A 8 14.45 23.51 9.47
CA SER A 8 13.07 23.94 9.17
C SER A 8 12.61 23.50 7.77
N LEU A 9 13.53 23.09 6.89
CA LEU A 9 13.21 22.61 5.54
C LEU A 9 12.72 21.16 5.50
N HIS A 10 12.88 20.37 6.58
CA HIS A 10 12.47 18.97 6.62
C HIS A 10 11.07 18.72 7.20
N ASN A 11 10.38 19.76 7.69
CA ASN A 11 9.02 19.66 8.26
C ASN A 11 7.97 20.53 7.56
N LYS A 12 8.33 21.28 6.52
CA LYS A 12 7.33 21.72 5.54
C LYS A 12 7.03 20.52 4.67
N LYS A 13 5.78 20.02 4.70
CA LYS A 13 5.26 19.22 3.58
C LYS A 13 5.56 20.04 2.33
N ARG A 14 6.53 19.58 1.53
CA ARG A 14 6.72 20.11 0.19
C ARG A 14 5.56 19.51 -0.59
N ASP A 15 4.48 20.27 -0.68
CA ASP A 15 3.39 19.90 -1.56
C ASP A 15 3.98 19.84 -2.97
N PHE A 16 3.89 18.66 -3.57
CA PHE A 16 4.41 18.38 -4.90
C PHE A 16 3.22 18.20 -5.84
N ASN A 17 3.32 18.75 -7.04
CA ASN A 17 2.23 18.67 -8.03
C ASN A 17 2.38 17.44 -8.94
N SER A 18 3.59 16.89 -9.05
CA SER A 18 3.89 15.75 -9.92
C SER A 18 4.90 14.81 -9.28
N ILE A 19 4.85 13.54 -9.71
CA ILE A 19 5.82 12.50 -9.35
C ILE A 19 6.45 12.01 -10.65
N SER A 20 7.78 12.03 -10.72
CA SER A 20 8.55 11.44 -11.81
C SER A 20 9.30 10.20 -11.34
N ILE A 21 9.63 9.31 -12.27
CA ILE A 21 10.47 8.13 -12.04
C ILE A 21 11.60 8.12 -13.06
N SER A 22 12.83 7.91 -12.59
CA SER A 22 14.04 7.86 -13.41
C SER A 22 14.94 6.71 -12.96
N LEU A 23 15.94 6.38 -13.77
CA LEU A 23 17.00 5.46 -13.33
C LEU A 23 17.90 6.18 -12.32
N ALA A 24 18.40 5.42 -11.34
CA ALA A 24 19.28 5.95 -10.32
C ALA A 24 20.73 5.68 -10.73
N SER A 25 21.51 6.74 -10.94
CA SER A 25 22.95 6.61 -11.16
C SER A 25 23.66 6.13 -9.88
N PRO A 26 24.85 5.52 -9.98
CA PRO A 26 25.65 5.17 -8.81
C PRO A 26 25.93 6.35 -7.88
N GLU A 27 26.13 7.55 -8.45
CA GLU A 27 26.36 8.80 -7.70
C GLU A 27 25.10 9.23 -6.94
N VAL A 28 23.93 9.14 -7.57
CA VAL A 28 22.64 9.42 -6.92
C VAL A 28 22.41 8.44 -5.77
N ILE A 29 22.69 7.16 -5.96
CA ILE A 29 22.57 6.14 -4.89
C ILE A 29 23.49 6.47 -3.71
N ARG A 30 24.74 6.90 -3.97
CA ARG A 30 25.66 7.35 -2.91
C ARG A 30 25.16 8.61 -2.21
N SER A 31 24.54 9.55 -2.94
CA SER A 31 23.97 10.77 -2.35
C SER A 31 22.83 10.53 -1.37
N TRP A 32 22.04 9.46 -1.57
CA TRP A 32 20.99 9.04 -0.63
C TRP A 32 21.54 8.36 0.62
N SER A 33 22.77 7.87 0.55
CA SER A 33 23.37 7.07 1.59
C SER A 33 24.02 7.90 2.68
N PHE A 34 23.83 7.46 3.92
CA PHE A 34 24.49 8.05 5.09
C PHE A 34 25.75 7.26 5.50
N GLY A 35 26.08 6.19 4.79
CA GLY A 35 27.25 5.37 5.04
C GLY A 35 27.21 4.00 4.37
N GLU A 36 28.38 3.43 4.19
CA GLU A 36 28.60 2.10 3.61
C GLU A 36 28.46 1.01 4.69
N VAL A 37 27.72 -0.05 4.39
CA VAL A 37 27.61 -1.23 5.27
C VAL A 37 28.58 -2.30 4.81
N LYS A 38 29.57 -2.60 5.66
CA LYS A 38 30.65 -3.55 5.34
C LYS A 38 30.42 -4.93 5.96
N ARG A 39 29.78 -4.98 7.14
CA ARG A 39 29.59 -6.24 7.88
C ARG A 39 28.17 -6.76 7.72
N PRO A 40 27.99 -8.10 7.63
CA PRO A 40 26.67 -8.73 7.57
C PRO A 40 25.97 -8.75 8.94
N GLU A 41 26.66 -8.38 10.00
CA GLU A 41 26.18 -8.47 11.38
C GLU A 41 25.01 -7.50 11.62
N THR A 42 24.07 -7.91 12.48
CA THR A 42 22.86 -7.13 12.78
C THR A 42 22.97 -6.47 14.15
N ILE A 43 22.80 -7.27 15.21
CA ILE A 43 22.88 -6.85 16.61
C ILE A 43 23.78 -7.81 17.38
N ASN A 44 24.36 -7.31 18.46
CA ASN A 44 25.12 -8.11 19.39
C ASN A 44 24.16 -9.00 20.20
N TYR A 45 24.42 -10.32 20.25
CA TYR A 45 23.54 -11.27 20.92
C TYR A 45 23.46 -11.08 22.46
N ARG A 46 24.52 -10.54 23.10
CA ARG A 46 24.51 -10.31 24.56
C ARG A 46 23.90 -8.97 24.93
N THR A 47 24.29 -7.90 24.22
CA THR A 47 23.92 -6.54 24.61
C THR A 47 22.69 -6.00 23.88
N LEU A 48 22.23 -6.69 22.83
CA LEU A 48 21.16 -6.28 21.92
C LEU A 48 21.42 -4.93 21.24
N LYS A 49 22.65 -4.43 21.31
CA LYS A 49 23.06 -3.19 20.66
C LYS A 49 23.41 -3.46 19.20
N PRO A 50 23.13 -2.52 18.28
CA PRO A 50 23.57 -2.65 16.90
C PRO A 50 25.09 -2.72 16.77
N GLU A 51 25.56 -3.60 15.90
CA GLU A 51 26.98 -3.74 15.59
C GLU A 51 27.52 -2.58 14.73
N SER A 52 28.82 -2.31 14.85
CA SER A 52 29.51 -1.29 14.05
C SER A 52 29.59 -1.72 12.59
N ASP A 53 29.31 -0.81 11.66
CA ASP A 53 29.29 -1.03 10.21
C ASP A 53 28.42 -2.22 9.73
N GLY A 54 27.51 -2.69 10.58
CA GLY A 54 26.54 -3.73 10.30
C GLY A 54 25.21 -3.20 9.75
N LEU A 55 24.28 -4.11 9.47
CA LEU A 55 22.97 -3.81 8.88
C LEU A 55 22.07 -2.92 9.74
N PHE A 56 22.34 -2.81 11.05
CA PHE A 56 21.55 -1.95 11.96
C PHE A 56 22.38 -0.80 12.55
N CYS A 57 23.59 -0.57 12.04
CA CYS A 57 24.58 0.35 12.60
C CYS A 57 23.99 1.72 12.94
N ALA A 58 24.17 2.15 14.19
CA ALA A 58 23.65 3.42 14.67
C ALA A 58 24.38 4.64 14.07
N LYS A 59 25.63 4.48 13.63
CA LYS A 59 26.42 5.54 12.97
C LYS A 59 25.80 5.90 11.61
N ILE A 60 25.41 4.89 10.83
CA ILE A 60 24.86 5.04 9.48
C ILE A 60 23.39 5.46 9.56
N PHE A 61 22.56 4.68 10.25
CA PHE A 61 21.11 4.85 10.22
C PHE A 61 20.57 5.84 11.27
N GLY A 62 21.36 6.19 12.29
CA GLY A 62 20.97 7.09 13.38
C GLY A 62 20.74 6.39 14.73
N PRO A 63 20.40 7.14 15.78
CA PRO A 63 20.33 6.63 17.16
C PRO A 63 19.09 5.75 17.41
N VAL A 64 19.25 4.73 18.27
CA VAL A 64 18.16 3.79 18.63
C VAL A 64 17.14 4.44 19.57
N LYS A 65 17.60 5.33 20.46
CA LYS A 65 16.77 6.08 21.40
C LYS A 65 16.76 7.56 21.04
N ASP A 66 15.66 8.24 21.36
CA ASP A 66 15.51 9.67 21.07
C ASP A 66 16.54 10.50 21.85
N TYR A 67 17.30 11.31 21.11
CA TYR A 67 18.29 12.24 21.65
C TYR A 67 19.31 11.59 22.60
N GLU A 68 19.71 10.35 22.29
CA GLU A 68 20.72 9.59 23.02
C GLU A 68 21.67 8.87 22.05
N CYS A 69 22.99 9.01 22.26
CA CYS A 69 23.98 8.26 21.50
C CYS A 69 24.11 6.80 21.98
N LEU A 70 24.62 5.90 21.13
CA LEU A 70 24.68 4.46 21.43
C LEU A 70 25.47 4.10 22.70
N CYS A 71 26.53 4.85 23.02
CA CYS A 71 27.35 4.62 24.22
C CYS A 71 26.77 5.28 25.49
N GLY A 72 25.78 6.17 25.36
CA GLY A 72 25.20 6.92 26.48
C GLY A 72 26.05 8.09 26.99
N LYS A 73 27.18 8.46 26.37
CA LYS A 73 27.99 9.66 26.75
C LYS A 73 27.16 10.94 26.62
N TYR A 74 26.50 11.12 25.49
CA TYR A 74 25.60 12.23 25.22
C TYR A 74 24.14 11.77 25.31
N LYS A 75 23.39 12.43 26.21
CA LYS A 75 21.97 12.19 26.47
C LYS A 75 21.22 13.52 26.59
N LYS A 76 19.92 13.49 26.36
CA LYS A 76 18.99 14.63 26.44
C LYS A 76 19.11 15.59 25.26
N LEU A 77 18.07 16.43 25.11
CA LEU A 77 17.89 17.36 23.99
C LEU A 77 19.03 18.39 23.85
N LYS A 78 19.74 18.73 24.94
CA LYS A 78 20.83 19.72 24.95
C LYS A 78 21.99 19.40 23.99
N HIS A 79 22.22 18.12 23.69
CA HIS A 79 23.31 17.69 22.81
C HIS A 79 22.82 17.38 21.38
N ARG A 80 21.65 17.87 20.99
CA ARG A 80 21.08 17.65 19.65
C ARG A 80 22.06 18.12 18.57
N GLY A 81 22.30 17.25 17.59
CA GLY A 81 23.21 17.50 16.46
C GLY A 81 24.70 17.25 16.76
N VAL A 82 25.07 16.95 18.01
CA VAL A 82 26.45 16.60 18.36
C VAL A 82 26.73 15.16 17.94
N LYS A 83 27.83 14.94 17.20
CA LYS A 83 28.35 13.61 16.89
C LYS A 83 29.22 13.12 18.05
N CYS A 84 28.95 11.91 18.53
CA CYS A 84 29.71 11.35 19.64
C CYS A 84 31.11 10.90 19.20
N GLU A 85 32.17 11.35 19.86
CA GLU A 85 33.56 10.92 19.58
C GLU A 85 33.78 9.41 19.78
N LYS A 86 33.10 8.80 20.76
CA LYS A 86 33.30 7.39 21.11
C LYS A 86 32.62 6.42 20.14
N CYS A 87 31.38 6.71 19.72
CA CYS A 87 30.60 5.80 18.88
C CYS A 87 30.27 6.35 17.49
N GLY A 88 30.61 7.60 17.18
CA GLY A 88 30.30 8.25 15.90
C GLY A 88 28.82 8.54 15.66
N VAL A 89 27.93 8.20 16.61
CA VAL A 89 26.48 8.38 16.47
C VAL A 89 26.11 9.83 16.73
N GLU A 90 25.32 10.39 15.81
CA GLU A 90 24.74 11.72 15.91
C GLU A 90 23.51 11.71 16.83
N VAL A 91 23.43 12.66 17.76
CA VAL A 91 22.31 12.76 18.71
C VAL A 91 21.11 13.45 18.05
N MET A 92 20.07 12.67 17.74
CA MET A 92 18.83 13.12 17.11
C MET A 92 17.65 12.23 17.46
N ALA A 93 16.46 12.53 16.94
CA ALA A 93 15.28 11.67 17.09
C ALA A 93 15.51 10.33 16.37
N SER A 94 15.08 9.23 16.99
CA SER A 94 15.18 7.86 16.45
C SER A 94 14.40 7.67 15.15
N LYS A 95 13.33 8.46 14.92
CA LYS A 95 12.50 8.47 13.71
C LYS A 95 13.30 8.57 12.40
N VAL A 96 14.49 9.19 12.41
CA VAL A 96 15.39 9.27 11.25
C VAL A 96 15.84 7.89 10.75
N ARG A 97 15.84 6.86 11.61
CA ARG A 97 16.17 5.47 11.25
C ARG A 97 15.17 4.86 10.26
N ARG A 98 14.02 5.50 10.06
CA ARG A 98 13.04 5.14 9.04
C ARG A 98 13.33 5.72 7.66
N SER A 99 14.09 6.82 7.59
CA SER A 99 14.33 7.57 6.35
C SER A 99 15.78 7.47 5.85
N ARG A 100 16.76 7.29 6.74
CA ARG A 100 18.18 7.19 6.35
C ARG A 100 18.48 5.85 5.66
N MET A 101 19.04 5.91 4.45
CA MET A 101 19.47 4.73 3.69
C MET A 101 20.97 4.46 3.87
N GLY A 102 21.37 3.21 3.65
CA GLY A 102 22.77 2.78 3.55
C GLY A 102 23.08 2.37 2.11
N HIS A 103 24.33 2.03 1.82
CA HIS A 103 24.70 1.39 0.54
C HIS A 103 25.74 0.30 0.75
N ILE A 104 25.90 -0.55 -0.26
CA ILE A 104 26.95 -1.55 -0.40
C ILE A 104 27.69 -1.23 -1.69
N GLU A 105 29.00 -1.08 -1.61
CA GLU A 105 29.87 -1.02 -2.78
C GLU A 105 30.11 -2.43 -3.30
N LEU A 106 29.64 -2.74 -4.51
CA LEU A 106 29.79 -4.08 -5.08
C LEU A 106 31.20 -4.25 -5.64
N ALA A 107 31.83 -5.38 -5.35
CA ALA A 107 33.17 -5.71 -5.80
C ALA A 107 33.24 -5.99 -7.32
N SER A 108 32.10 -6.42 -7.88
CA SER A 108 31.89 -6.62 -9.31
C SER A 108 30.55 -5.98 -9.67
N PRO A 109 30.43 -5.32 -10.83
CA PRO A 109 29.15 -4.91 -11.39
C PRO A 109 28.17 -6.08 -11.48
N VAL A 110 26.89 -5.81 -11.24
CA VAL A 110 25.80 -6.79 -11.23
C VAL A 110 24.67 -6.29 -12.11
N ALA A 111 24.18 -7.10 -13.05
CA ALA A 111 23.08 -6.71 -13.91
C ALA A 111 21.78 -6.65 -13.11
N HIS A 112 20.97 -5.59 -13.28
CA HIS A 112 19.70 -5.50 -12.58
C HIS A 112 18.66 -6.46 -13.19
N ILE A 113 18.15 -7.41 -12.40
CA ILE A 113 17.27 -8.49 -12.86
C ILE A 113 16.03 -8.02 -13.65
N TRP A 114 15.46 -6.85 -13.33
CA TRP A 114 14.33 -6.32 -14.10
C TRP A 114 14.70 -5.96 -15.55
N PHE A 115 15.86 -5.35 -15.81
CA PHE A 115 16.25 -4.99 -17.18
C PHE A 115 16.72 -6.20 -17.97
N LEU A 116 17.17 -7.25 -17.27
CA LEU A 116 17.54 -8.54 -17.87
C LEU A 116 16.32 -9.40 -18.22
N LYS A 117 15.47 -9.73 -17.23
CA LYS A 117 14.43 -10.77 -17.35
C LYS A 117 13.01 -10.24 -17.56
N SER A 118 12.78 -8.93 -17.50
CA SER A 118 11.46 -8.41 -17.90
C SER A 118 11.21 -8.70 -19.37
N LEU A 119 9.95 -8.94 -19.76
CA LEU A 119 9.56 -9.11 -21.15
C LEU A 119 8.90 -7.82 -21.66
N PRO A 120 9.41 -7.17 -22.71
CA PRO A 120 10.69 -7.44 -23.40
C PRO A 120 11.90 -7.04 -22.54
N SER A 121 13.03 -7.75 -22.72
CA SER A 121 14.29 -7.47 -22.03
C SER A 121 14.86 -6.16 -22.56
N ARG A 122 15.19 -5.22 -21.66
CA ARG A 122 15.73 -3.92 -22.05
C ARG A 122 17.20 -4.03 -22.43
N LEU A 123 17.97 -4.84 -21.70
CA LEU A 123 19.37 -5.14 -22.03
C LEU A 123 19.49 -5.91 -23.33
N GLY A 124 18.70 -6.99 -23.50
CA GLY A 124 18.72 -7.78 -24.74
C GLY A 124 18.31 -6.96 -25.96
N LEU A 125 17.30 -6.10 -25.83
CA LEU A 125 16.86 -5.22 -26.93
C LEU A 125 17.91 -4.14 -27.27
N PHE A 126 18.62 -3.61 -26.27
CA PHE A 126 19.66 -2.60 -26.47
C PHE A 126 20.85 -3.18 -27.26
N LEU A 127 21.35 -4.34 -26.84
CA LEU A 127 22.49 -5.03 -27.46
C LEU A 127 22.14 -5.87 -28.70
N ASP A 128 20.86 -6.02 -29.01
CA ASP A 128 20.33 -6.94 -30.02
C ASP A 128 20.69 -8.42 -29.80
N ILE A 129 20.88 -8.81 -28.54
CA ILE A 129 21.19 -10.19 -28.14
C ILE A 129 19.91 -10.84 -27.56
N PRO A 130 19.55 -12.06 -27.99
CA PRO A 130 18.45 -12.83 -27.39
C PRO A 130 18.58 -12.99 -25.87
N VAL A 131 17.46 -12.97 -25.14
CA VAL A 131 17.46 -13.03 -23.67
C VAL A 131 18.15 -14.29 -23.13
N ARG A 132 17.96 -15.44 -23.78
CA ARG A 132 18.58 -16.72 -23.38
C ARG A 132 20.11 -16.66 -23.48
N GLU A 133 20.63 -16.01 -24.51
CA GLU A 133 22.06 -15.83 -24.71
C GLU A 133 22.63 -14.83 -23.71
N MET A 134 21.89 -13.76 -23.41
CA MET A 134 22.25 -12.81 -22.37
C MET A 134 22.33 -13.46 -20.98
N GLU A 135 21.41 -14.36 -20.65
CA GLU A 135 21.48 -15.13 -19.40
C GLU A 135 22.74 -16.01 -19.34
N LYS A 136 23.10 -16.68 -20.44
CA LYS A 136 24.34 -17.48 -20.51
C LYS A 136 25.59 -16.64 -20.24
N ILE A 137 25.65 -15.44 -20.79
CA ILE A 137 26.77 -14.51 -20.58
C ILE A 137 26.83 -14.04 -19.12
N ILE A 138 25.70 -13.58 -18.56
CA ILE A 138 25.65 -13.02 -17.19
C ILE A 138 25.97 -14.06 -16.12
N TYR A 139 25.50 -15.30 -16.28
CA TYR A 139 25.73 -16.37 -15.33
C TYR A 139 27.01 -17.18 -15.64
N PHE A 140 27.95 -16.62 -16.42
CA PHE A 140 29.27 -17.20 -16.72
C PHE A 140 29.20 -18.62 -17.34
N GLN A 141 28.22 -18.88 -18.22
CA GLN A 141 28.11 -20.14 -18.96
C GLN A 141 28.76 -20.07 -20.35
N SER A 142 28.87 -18.86 -20.93
CA SER A 142 29.46 -18.65 -22.26
C SER A 142 30.13 -17.28 -22.31
N ASN A 143 31.14 -17.15 -23.16
CA ASN A 143 31.83 -15.89 -23.41
C ASN A 143 31.19 -15.17 -24.60
N VAL A 144 31.31 -13.84 -24.63
CA VAL A 144 30.89 -13.00 -25.75
C VAL A 144 32.08 -12.25 -26.32
N VAL A 145 32.10 -12.08 -27.64
CA VAL A 145 33.12 -11.30 -28.34
C VAL A 145 32.85 -9.80 -28.13
N ILE A 146 33.79 -9.12 -27.47
CA ILE A 146 33.76 -7.67 -27.26
C ILE A 146 34.39 -7.00 -28.47
N GLU A 147 35.60 -7.43 -28.83
CA GLU A 147 36.36 -6.95 -29.98
C GLU A 147 36.80 -8.16 -30.83
N PRO A 148 36.36 -8.25 -32.10
CA PRO A 148 36.63 -9.42 -32.93
C PRO A 148 38.04 -9.46 -33.54
N GLY A 149 38.80 -8.36 -33.57
CA GLY A 149 40.11 -8.33 -34.23
C GLY A 149 40.06 -8.86 -35.68
N ASN A 150 41.04 -9.66 -36.08
CA ASN A 150 41.07 -10.34 -37.39
C ASN A 150 40.52 -11.77 -37.36
N SER A 151 39.85 -12.21 -36.29
CA SER A 151 39.38 -13.60 -36.11
C SER A 151 38.22 -14.01 -37.02
N GLY A 152 37.62 -13.07 -37.77
CA GLY A 152 36.44 -13.30 -38.61
C GLY A 152 35.11 -13.44 -37.86
N LEU A 153 35.14 -13.32 -36.52
CA LEU A 153 33.95 -13.38 -35.68
C LEU A 153 33.19 -12.05 -35.65
N LYS A 154 31.89 -12.09 -35.33
CA LYS A 154 31.09 -10.88 -35.15
C LYS A 154 31.08 -10.43 -33.69
N ARG A 155 31.01 -9.10 -33.51
CA ARG A 155 30.82 -8.51 -32.19
C ARG A 155 29.46 -8.93 -31.61
N GLY A 156 29.44 -9.33 -30.34
CA GLY A 156 28.23 -9.86 -29.70
C GLY A 156 27.95 -11.33 -29.99
N GLU A 157 28.81 -12.02 -30.75
CA GLU A 157 28.71 -13.46 -30.99
C GLU A 157 29.11 -14.25 -29.72
N LEU A 158 28.36 -15.31 -29.42
CA LEU A 158 28.63 -16.16 -28.27
C LEU A 158 29.60 -17.29 -28.62
N LEU A 159 30.56 -17.50 -27.73
CA LEU A 159 31.53 -18.58 -27.80
C LEU A 159 31.41 -19.46 -26.55
N SER A 160 31.55 -20.77 -26.73
CA SER A 160 31.80 -21.67 -25.60
C SER A 160 33.17 -21.37 -24.97
N TYR A 161 33.37 -21.78 -23.72
CA TYR A 161 34.63 -21.56 -23.03
C TYR A 161 35.82 -22.17 -23.79
N GLU A 162 35.70 -23.44 -24.17
CA GLU A 162 36.70 -24.18 -24.97
C GLU A 162 37.04 -23.46 -26.28
N ARG A 163 36.02 -23.01 -27.01
CA ARG A 163 36.23 -22.31 -28.29
C ARG A 163 36.87 -20.95 -28.09
N SER A 164 36.52 -20.24 -27.02
CA SER A 164 37.15 -18.95 -26.71
C SER A 164 38.61 -19.10 -26.30
N GLU A 165 38.98 -20.21 -25.65
CA GLU A 165 40.35 -20.52 -25.27
C GLU A 165 41.17 -20.91 -26.50
N ALA A 166 40.63 -21.76 -27.38
CA ALA A 166 41.24 -22.08 -28.67
C ALA A 166 41.52 -20.83 -29.53
N TYR A 167 40.56 -19.90 -29.64
CA TYR A 167 40.79 -18.63 -30.35
C TYR A 167 41.81 -17.73 -29.65
N LYS A 168 41.91 -17.76 -28.31
CA LYS A 168 42.94 -17.00 -27.59
C LYS A 168 44.33 -17.58 -27.86
N ASP A 169 44.44 -18.89 -27.96
CA ASP A 169 45.69 -19.61 -28.27
C ASP A 169 46.10 -19.46 -29.75
N GLU A 170 45.13 -19.41 -30.66
CA GLU A 170 45.38 -19.16 -32.10
C GLU A 170 45.66 -17.68 -32.39
N ALA A 171 44.99 -16.75 -31.69
CA ALA A 171 45.12 -15.31 -31.88
C ALA A 171 46.18 -14.65 -30.99
N VAL A 172 47.16 -15.41 -30.47
CA VAL A 172 48.24 -14.89 -29.62
C VAL A 172 49.01 -13.73 -30.30
N GLU A 173 49.00 -13.66 -31.63
CA GLU A 173 49.61 -12.56 -32.41
C GLU A 173 48.71 -11.33 -32.61
N ASP A 174 47.40 -11.44 -32.37
CA ASP A 174 46.44 -10.35 -32.59
C ASP A 174 45.91 -9.80 -31.26
N PHE A 175 46.63 -8.83 -30.69
CA PHE A 175 46.32 -8.16 -29.42
C PHE A 175 44.94 -7.49 -29.35
N ARG A 176 44.16 -7.48 -30.44
CA ARG A 176 42.84 -6.85 -30.54
C ARG A 176 41.68 -7.81 -30.30
N PHE A 177 41.90 -9.12 -30.20
CA PHE A 177 40.81 -10.05 -29.92
C PHE A 177 40.49 -10.09 -28.42
N LYS A 178 39.30 -9.62 -28.03
CA LYS A 178 38.85 -9.59 -26.63
C LYS A 178 37.52 -10.31 -26.45
N THR A 179 37.50 -11.29 -25.56
CA THR A 179 36.30 -12.02 -25.14
C THR A 179 36.15 -11.97 -23.62
N GLY A 180 34.89 -11.99 -23.14
CA GLY A 180 34.60 -11.97 -21.71
C GLY A 180 33.24 -12.54 -21.37
N ALA A 181 32.99 -12.74 -20.08
CA ALA A 181 31.70 -13.13 -19.53
C ALA A 181 31.27 -12.20 -18.37
N GLY A 182 30.02 -12.33 -17.96
CA GLY A 182 29.48 -11.63 -16.81
C GLY A 182 28.97 -10.21 -17.12
N ALA A 183 28.53 -9.54 -16.06
CA ALA A 183 27.96 -8.20 -16.14
C ALA A 183 28.99 -7.10 -16.47
N GLU A 184 30.27 -7.30 -16.15
CA GLU A 184 31.37 -6.39 -16.56
C GLU A 184 31.47 -6.32 -18.08
N THR A 185 31.49 -7.47 -18.73
CA THR A 185 31.55 -7.56 -20.20
C THR A 185 30.36 -6.86 -20.86
N ILE A 186 29.15 -7.00 -20.28
CA ILE A 186 27.95 -6.32 -20.80
C ILE A 186 28.05 -4.81 -20.61
N LEU A 187 28.66 -4.35 -19.51
CA LEU A 187 28.92 -2.92 -19.30
C LEU A 187 29.86 -2.37 -20.37
N GLU A 188 30.96 -3.07 -20.66
CA GLU A 188 31.90 -2.68 -21.73
C GLU A 188 31.21 -2.66 -23.11
N LEU A 189 30.36 -3.66 -23.39
CA LEU A 189 29.59 -3.69 -24.64
C LEU A 189 28.65 -2.50 -24.79
N ILE A 190 28.00 -2.07 -23.69
CA ILE A 190 27.12 -0.89 -23.67
C ILE A 190 27.93 0.39 -23.90
N GLU A 191 29.11 0.51 -23.28
CA GLU A 191 29.99 1.70 -23.40
C GLU A 191 30.49 1.95 -24.82
N LEU A 192 30.69 0.87 -25.59
CA LEU A 192 31.16 0.92 -26.96
C LEU A 192 30.04 1.20 -28.00
N ILE A 193 28.78 1.37 -27.60
CA ILE A 193 27.66 1.66 -28.52
C ILE A 193 27.36 3.15 -28.47
N ASP A 194 27.55 3.84 -29.59
CA ASP A 194 27.02 5.18 -29.77
C ASP A 194 25.55 5.12 -30.22
N ILE A 195 24.68 5.72 -29.41
CA ILE A 195 23.22 5.71 -29.61
C ILE A 195 22.86 6.43 -30.92
N LYS A 196 23.55 7.53 -31.26
CA LYS A 196 23.18 8.37 -32.40
C LYS A 196 23.48 7.68 -33.74
N THR A 197 24.66 7.10 -33.87
CA THR A 197 25.07 6.32 -35.06
C THR A 197 24.19 5.09 -35.21
N THR A 198 23.97 4.34 -34.13
CA THR A 198 23.12 3.14 -34.16
C THR A 198 21.68 3.47 -34.56
N LEU A 199 21.13 4.62 -34.12
CA LEU A 199 19.79 5.06 -34.54
C LEU A 199 19.71 5.36 -36.04
N PHE A 200 20.76 5.95 -36.63
CA PHE A 200 20.82 6.22 -38.07
C PHE A 200 20.87 4.91 -38.87
N GLU A 201 21.73 3.97 -38.48
CA GLU A 201 21.84 2.65 -39.13
C GLU A 201 20.53 1.87 -39.07
N LEU A 202 19.86 1.85 -37.91
CA LEU A 202 18.60 1.11 -37.74
C LEU A 202 17.46 1.72 -38.58
N ARG A 203 17.44 3.04 -38.79
CA ARG A 203 16.44 3.68 -39.67
C ARG A 203 16.66 3.28 -41.12
N GLN A 204 17.91 3.27 -41.58
CA GLN A 204 18.25 2.81 -42.93
C GLN A 204 17.92 1.32 -43.13
N GLN A 205 18.14 0.50 -42.10
CA GLN A 205 17.74 -0.92 -42.13
C GLN A 205 16.23 -1.11 -42.26
N ILE A 206 15.40 -0.25 -41.66
CA ILE A 206 13.94 -0.31 -41.82
C ILE A 206 13.55 0.01 -43.27
N GLU A 207 14.14 1.02 -43.90
CA GLU A 207 13.84 1.40 -45.29
C GLU A 207 14.20 0.29 -46.28
N ASN A 208 15.29 -0.43 -46.03
CA ASN A 208 15.77 -1.51 -46.89
C ASN A 208 15.11 -2.88 -46.61
N SER A 209 14.49 -3.06 -45.45
CA SER A 209 13.92 -4.35 -45.04
C SER A 209 12.51 -4.54 -45.59
N LYS A 210 12.27 -5.64 -46.32
CA LYS A 210 10.93 -6.01 -46.83
C LYS A 210 10.11 -6.89 -45.89
N SER A 211 10.71 -7.42 -44.82
CA SER A 211 10.05 -8.39 -43.92
C SER A 211 9.38 -7.72 -42.72
N GLU A 212 8.08 -7.96 -42.54
CA GLU A 212 7.28 -7.32 -41.48
C GLU A 212 7.81 -7.60 -40.05
N ASN A 213 8.30 -8.82 -39.82
CA ASN A 213 8.82 -9.23 -38.50
C ASN A 213 10.14 -8.53 -38.14
N SER A 214 11.04 -8.33 -39.11
CA SER A 214 12.31 -7.61 -38.86
C SER A 214 12.04 -6.13 -38.58
N ILE A 215 11.14 -5.51 -39.35
CA ILE A 215 10.69 -4.13 -39.14
C ILE A 215 10.11 -3.96 -37.73
N LYS A 216 9.24 -4.88 -37.28
CA LYS A 216 8.68 -4.86 -35.91
C LYS A 216 9.77 -4.97 -34.83
N LYS A 217 10.80 -5.81 -35.03
CA LYS A 217 11.92 -5.97 -34.09
C LYS A 217 12.76 -4.70 -34.03
N ILE A 218 13.17 -4.17 -35.17
CA ILE A 218 14.01 -2.97 -35.29
C ILE A 218 13.27 -1.74 -34.74
N SER A 219 11.98 -1.58 -35.07
CA SER A 219 11.13 -0.50 -34.55
C SER A 219 11.08 -0.46 -33.02
N LYS A 220 10.96 -1.63 -32.37
CA LYS A 220 11.02 -1.72 -30.89
C LYS A 220 12.37 -1.25 -30.35
N ARG A 221 13.47 -1.58 -31.01
CA ARG A 221 14.84 -1.18 -30.64
C ARG A 221 15.04 0.33 -30.81
N ILE A 222 14.63 0.90 -31.95
CA ILE A 222 14.67 2.35 -32.20
C ILE A 222 13.90 3.09 -31.10
N LYS A 223 12.68 2.65 -30.76
CA LYS A 223 11.87 3.27 -29.71
C LYS A 223 12.58 3.31 -28.35
N LEU A 224 13.36 2.27 -28.02
CA LEU A 224 14.14 2.22 -26.78
C LEU A 224 15.35 3.16 -26.83
N LEU A 225 16.10 3.17 -27.93
CA LEU A 225 17.25 4.05 -28.12
C LEU A 225 16.84 5.53 -28.17
N GLU A 226 15.74 5.86 -28.82
CA GLU A 226 15.17 7.21 -28.80
C GLU A 226 14.75 7.65 -27.40
N ALA A 227 14.22 6.73 -26.58
CA ALA A 227 13.87 7.04 -25.20
C ALA A 227 15.12 7.37 -24.36
N PHE A 228 16.23 6.66 -24.55
CA PHE A 228 17.51 7.02 -23.94
C PHE A 228 18.07 8.32 -24.49
N ASN A 229 17.96 8.60 -25.78
CA ASN A 229 18.45 9.86 -26.36
C ASN A 229 17.63 11.09 -25.93
N ARG A 230 16.34 10.90 -25.58
CA ARG A 230 15.45 11.97 -25.09
C ARG A 230 15.54 12.23 -23.60
N THR A 231 16.11 11.29 -22.83
CA THR A 231 16.20 11.41 -21.36
C THR A 231 17.66 11.48 -20.93
N ASP A 232 17.95 12.13 -19.81
CA ASP A 232 19.31 12.16 -19.24
C ASP A 232 19.71 10.82 -18.58
N ASN A 233 19.07 9.71 -18.97
CA ASN A 233 19.37 8.40 -18.43
C ASN A 233 20.50 7.75 -19.23
N ASP A 234 21.50 7.26 -18.52
CA ASP A 234 22.56 6.48 -19.13
C ASP A 234 22.19 4.99 -19.16
N PRO A 235 22.31 4.28 -20.31
CA PRO A 235 22.09 2.84 -20.41
C PRO A 235 22.94 2.02 -19.42
N ARG A 236 24.12 2.53 -19.02
CA ARG A 236 25.03 1.89 -18.06
C ARG A 236 24.40 1.72 -16.68
N TRP A 237 23.42 2.55 -16.32
CA TRP A 237 22.74 2.49 -15.03
C TRP A 237 21.81 1.27 -14.90
N MET A 238 21.61 0.49 -15.97
CA MET A 238 20.97 -0.82 -15.88
C MET A 238 21.84 -1.87 -15.18
N ILE A 239 23.14 -1.59 -15.01
CA ILE A 239 24.11 -2.43 -14.30
C ILE A 239 24.49 -1.73 -12.99
N LEU A 240 24.23 -2.41 -11.88
CA LEU A 240 24.47 -1.90 -10.54
C LEU A 240 25.95 -2.04 -10.17
N LYS A 241 26.60 -0.91 -9.89
CA LYS A 241 27.90 -0.86 -9.19
C LYS A 241 27.71 -0.67 -7.68
N VAL A 242 26.60 -0.03 -7.28
CA VAL A 242 26.28 0.29 -5.90
C VAL A 242 24.87 -0.18 -5.61
N LEU A 243 24.67 -0.87 -4.49
CA LEU A 243 23.36 -1.37 -4.08
C LEU A 243 22.86 -0.62 -2.83
N PRO A 244 21.72 0.08 -2.90
CA PRO A 244 21.15 0.74 -1.72
C PRO A 244 20.59 -0.27 -0.71
N ILE A 245 20.75 0.06 0.57
CA ILE A 245 20.16 -0.68 1.70
C ILE A 245 18.96 0.09 2.25
N LEU A 246 17.84 -0.63 2.38
CA LEU A 246 16.62 -0.11 2.97
C LEU A 246 16.83 0.27 4.46
N PRO A 247 16.21 1.35 4.96
CA PRO A 247 16.27 1.74 6.36
C PRO A 247 15.85 0.60 7.32
N PRO A 248 16.51 0.45 8.49
CA PRO A 248 16.30 -0.69 9.39
C PRO A 248 14.88 -0.80 9.96
N GLU A 249 14.17 0.31 10.15
CA GLU A 249 12.76 0.24 10.60
C GLU A 249 11.80 -0.35 9.57
N LEU A 250 12.16 -0.34 8.29
CA LEU A 250 11.36 -0.99 7.25
C LEU A 250 11.64 -2.50 7.14
N ARG A 251 12.69 -2.98 7.83
CA ARG A 251 13.10 -4.39 7.93
C ARG A 251 13.43 -4.75 9.39
N PRO A 252 12.47 -4.62 10.31
CA PRO A 252 12.73 -4.68 11.74
C PRO A 252 13.20 -6.06 12.18
N LEU A 253 13.89 -6.07 13.32
CA LEU A 253 14.26 -7.26 14.07
C LEU A 253 13.61 -7.09 15.44
N VAL A 254 12.52 -7.80 15.68
CA VAL A 254 11.67 -7.61 16.86
C VAL A 254 11.93 -8.77 17.84
N PRO A 255 12.33 -8.48 19.09
CA PRO A 255 12.42 -9.52 20.11
C PRO A 255 11.02 -10.06 20.42
N LEU A 256 10.90 -11.39 20.44
CA LEU A 256 9.73 -12.12 20.90
C LEU A 256 9.97 -12.64 22.33
N GLU A 257 8.90 -13.04 22.99
CA GLU A 257 8.98 -13.74 24.28
C GLU A 257 9.83 -15.01 24.14
N GLY A 258 10.63 -15.32 25.17
CA GLY A 258 11.55 -16.46 25.17
C GLY A 258 12.89 -16.22 24.44
N GLY A 259 13.29 -14.97 24.25
CA GLY A 259 14.62 -14.61 23.71
C GLY A 259 14.82 -14.89 22.22
N ARG A 260 13.72 -15.20 21.50
CA ARG A 260 13.71 -15.37 20.04
C ARG A 260 13.59 -14.02 19.35
N PHE A 261 14.00 -13.95 18.08
CA PHE A 261 13.85 -12.76 17.25
C PHE A 261 13.03 -13.06 16.01
N ALA A 262 12.04 -12.22 15.74
CA ALA A 262 11.38 -12.18 14.43
C ALA A 262 12.21 -11.31 13.50
N THR A 263 12.82 -11.93 12.49
CA THR A 263 13.62 -11.25 11.46
C THR A 263 12.81 -11.08 10.18
N SER A 264 12.99 -9.94 9.50
CA SER A 264 12.50 -9.78 8.13
C SER A 264 13.36 -10.57 7.13
N ASP A 265 12.74 -11.28 6.20
CA ASP A 265 13.38 -12.01 5.09
C ASP A 265 14.42 -11.16 4.32
N LEU A 266 14.20 -9.84 4.22
CA LEU A 266 15.13 -8.91 3.57
C LEU A 266 16.49 -8.86 4.26
N ASN A 267 16.54 -9.00 5.59
CA ASN A 267 17.80 -8.98 6.32
C ASN A 267 18.67 -10.18 5.91
N ASP A 268 18.07 -11.36 5.71
CA ASP A 268 18.81 -12.54 5.26
C ASP A 268 19.27 -12.40 3.80
N GLY A 269 18.47 -11.76 2.95
CA GLY A 269 18.88 -11.36 1.59
C GLY A 269 20.10 -10.45 1.60
N TYR A 270 20.07 -9.36 2.38
CA TYR A 270 21.19 -8.44 2.51
C TYR A 270 22.44 -9.10 3.11
N ARG A 271 22.29 -9.94 4.15
CA ARG A 271 23.39 -10.71 4.73
C ARG A 271 24.09 -11.57 3.68
N ARG A 272 23.31 -12.26 2.83
CA ARG A 272 23.84 -13.08 1.74
C ARG A 272 24.65 -12.25 0.74
N VAL A 273 24.13 -11.11 0.31
CA VAL A 273 24.84 -10.20 -0.62
C VAL A 273 26.15 -9.71 0.00
N ILE A 274 26.13 -9.22 1.24
CA ILE A 274 27.33 -8.71 1.92
C ILE A 274 28.39 -9.81 2.10
N ASN A 275 27.98 -11.02 2.51
CA ASN A 275 28.89 -12.14 2.67
C ASN A 275 29.57 -12.53 1.36
N ARG A 276 28.81 -12.60 0.26
CA ARG A 276 29.34 -12.92 -1.08
C ARG A 276 30.26 -11.81 -1.59
N ASN A 277 29.86 -10.56 -1.40
CA ASN A 277 30.66 -9.40 -1.80
C ASN A 277 32.01 -9.36 -1.08
N ASN A 278 32.01 -9.52 0.25
CA ASN A 278 33.24 -9.53 1.05
C ASN A 278 34.14 -10.72 0.70
N ARG A 279 33.54 -11.89 0.42
CA ARG A 279 34.29 -13.07 -0.04
C ARG A 279 34.93 -12.82 -1.39
N LEU A 280 34.20 -12.24 -2.34
CA LEU A 280 34.73 -11.88 -3.66
C LEU A 280 35.88 -10.87 -3.55
N GLN A 281 35.75 -9.82 -2.74
CA GLN A 281 36.84 -8.86 -2.51
C GLN A 281 38.11 -9.54 -1.97
N ARG A 282 37.96 -10.46 -1.00
CA ARG A 282 39.10 -11.22 -0.46
C ARG A 282 39.76 -12.09 -1.54
N LEU A 283 38.97 -12.77 -2.37
CA LEU A 283 39.49 -13.62 -3.45
C LEU A 283 40.24 -12.82 -4.51
N ILE A 284 39.75 -11.62 -4.86
CA ILE A 284 40.44 -10.70 -5.77
C ILE A 284 41.77 -10.24 -5.16
N ASN A 285 41.78 -9.84 -3.89
CA ASN A 285 43.00 -9.39 -3.22
C ASN A 285 44.06 -10.49 -3.11
N LEU A 286 43.63 -11.74 -2.94
CA LEU A 286 44.51 -12.92 -2.90
C LEU A 286 44.92 -13.41 -4.30
N HIS A 287 44.49 -12.75 -5.37
CA HIS A 287 44.75 -13.16 -6.76
C HIS A 287 44.38 -14.63 -7.02
N ALA A 288 43.22 -15.04 -6.51
CA ALA A 288 42.72 -16.40 -6.70
C ALA A 288 42.49 -16.71 -8.19
N PRO A 289 42.55 -17.99 -8.62
CA PRO A 289 42.30 -18.37 -10.01
C PRO A 289 40.96 -17.86 -10.56
N GLU A 290 40.93 -17.51 -11.86
CA GLU A 290 39.77 -16.88 -12.52
C GLU A 290 38.49 -17.72 -12.41
N VAL A 291 38.58 -19.05 -12.46
CA VAL A 291 37.43 -19.95 -12.31
C VAL A 291 36.71 -19.75 -10.98
N ILE A 292 37.47 -19.55 -9.89
CA ILE A 292 36.91 -19.32 -8.56
C ILE A 292 36.28 -17.92 -8.50
N ILE A 293 36.94 -16.91 -9.09
CA ILE A 293 36.42 -15.55 -9.17
C ILE A 293 35.11 -15.51 -9.98
N HIS A 294 35.04 -16.15 -11.14
CA HIS A 294 33.84 -16.25 -11.97
C HIS A 294 32.68 -16.93 -11.22
N ASN A 295 32.96 -18.01 -10.49
CA ASN A 295 31.94 -18.65 -9.68
C ASN A 295 31.42 -17.73 -8.56
N GLU A 296 32.30 -17.00 -7.87
CA GLU A 296 31.86 -16.06 -6.82
C GLU A 296 31.14 -14.83 -7.38
N LYS A 297 31.54 -14.32 -8.56
CA LYS A 297 30.80 -13.29 -9.31
C LYS A 297 29.39 -13.77 -9.68
N ARG A 298 29.25 -15.00 -10.17
CA ARG A 298 27.94 -15.63 -10.44
C ARG A 298 27.09 -15.73 -9.17
N MET A 299 27.67 -16.18 -8.05
CA MET A 299 26.97 -16.28 -6.77
C MET A 299 26.54 -14.92 -6.22
N LEU A 300 27.34 -13.87 -6.44
CA LEU A 300 26.97 -12.49 -6.09
C LEU A 300 25.79 -12.01 -6.94
N GLN A 301 25.80 -12.26 -8.25
CA GLN A 301 24.68 -11.94 -9.16
C GLN A 301 23.39 -12.63 -8.69
N GLU A 302 23.43 -13.94 -8.41
CA GLU A 302 22.26 -14.68 -7.91
C GLU A 302 21.76 -14.16 -6.55
N ALA A 303 22.68 -13.74 -5.66
CA ALA A 303 22.31 -13.19 -4.36
C ALA A 303 21.55 -11.85 -4.52
N VAL A 304 22.04 -10.96 -5.38
CA VAL A 304 21.37 -9.68 -5.67
C VAL A 304 20.05 -9.90 -6.40
N ASP A 305 19.99 -10.83 -7.35
CA ASP A 305 18.77 -11.25 -8.03
C ASP A 305 17.71 -11.71 -7.03
N SER A 306 18.09 -12.56 -6.07
CA SER A 306 17.18 -13.08 -5.03
C SER A 306 16.67 -11.98 -4.09
N LEU A 307 17.48 -10.96 -3.79
CA LEU A 307 17.09 -9.83 -2.96
C LEU A 307 16.07 -8.94 -3.68
N LEU A 308 16.33 -8.64 -4.95
CA LEU A 308 15.46 -7.79 -5.78
C LEU A 308 14.17 -8.52 -6.14
N ASP A 309 14.27 -9.66 -6.84
CA ASP A 309 13.15 -10.49 -7.28
C ASP A 309 13.48 -11.99 -7.25
N ASN A 310 13.16 -12.63 -6.12
CA ASN A 310 13.35 -14.08 -5.93
C ASN A 310 12.44 -14.94 -6.83
N THR A 311 11.49 -14.37 -7.59
CA THR A 311 10.60 -15.14 -8.49
C THR A 311 11.24 -15.44 -9.83
N ARG A 312 12.15 -14.56 -10.29
CA ARG A 312 12.68 -14.56 -11.65
C ARG A 312 14.09 -15.14 -11.76
N GLY A 313 14.77 -15.35 -10.63
CA GLY A 313 16.09 -15.97 -10.58
C GLY A 313 16.09 -17.40 -11.11
N PRO A 314 17.26 -17.95 -11.49
CA PRO A 314 17.38 -19.32 -11.97
C PRO A 314 16.98 -20.36 -10.91
N ARG A 315 17.17 -20.04 -9.63
CA ARG A 315 16.71 -20.84 -8.48
C ARG A 315 16.13 -19.91 -7.41
N SER A 316 14.96 -20.26 -6.90
CA SER A 316 14.38 -19.52 -5.78
C SER A 316 15.07 -19.91 -4.47
N VAL A 317 15.49 -18.93 -3.69
CA VAL A 317 16.07 -19.20 -2.38
C VAL A 317 14.97 -19.32 -1.33
N SER A 318 15.04 -20.41 -0.57
CA SER A 318 14.15 -20.70 0.55
C SER A 318 14.84 -20.53 1.89
N ASP A 319 14.03 -20.33 2.92
CA ASP A 319 14.42 -20.33 4.32
C ASP A 319 14.59 -21.76 4.85
N HIS A 320 15.03 -21.90 6.10
CA HIS A 320 15.16 -23.19 6.81
C HIS A 320 13.84 -23.97 6.85
N ASN A 321 12.71 -23.27 6.91
CA ASN A 321 11.37 -23.87 6.89
C ASN A 321 10.85 -24.15 5.47
N THR A 322 11.75 -24.27 4.48
CA THR A 322 11.47 -24.46 3.03
C THR A 322 10.58 -23.41 2.36
N ARG A 323 10.01 -22.47 3.12
CA ARG A 323 9.28 -21.30 2.64
C ARG A 323 10.22 -20.42 1.83
N ARG A 324 9.75 -20.01 0.66
CA ARG A 324 10.46 -19.05 -0.18
C ARG A 324 10.53 -17.68 0.49
N LEU A 325 11.71 -17.06 0.45
CA LEU A 325 11.95 -15.74 1.01
C LEU A 325 11.26 -14.65 0.19
N LYS A 326 10.62 -13.70 0.89
CA LYS A 326 10.01 -12.52 0.28
C LYS A 326 11.08 -11.54 -0.20
N SER A 327 11.00 -11.16 -1.47
CA SER A 327 11.89 -10.17 -2.09
C SER A 327 11.34 -8.73 -1.97
N LEU A 328 12.15 -7.74 -2.37
CA LEU A 328 11.70 -6.34 -2.42
C LEU A 328 10.48 -6.15 -3.33
N VAL A 329 10.41 -6.86 -4.47
CA VAL A 329 9.23 -6.78 -5.35
C VAL A 329 8.00 -7.37 -4.67
N ASP A 330 8.12 -8.50 -3.97
CA ASP A 330 7.00 -9.18 -3.32
C ASP A 330 6.35 -8.32 -2.22
N MET A 331 7.11 -7.39 -1.62
CA MET A 331 6.56 -6.41 -0.68
C MET A 331 5.67 -5.36 -1.35
N ILE A 332 5.85 -5.13 -2.65
CA ILE A 332 5.16 -4.10 -3.43
C ILE A 332 3.97 -4.71 -4.18
N LYS A 333 4.17 -5.87 -4.84
CA LYS A 333 3.17 -6.53 -5.70
C LYS A 333 2.23 -7.46 -4.92
N GLY A 334 1.11 -7.81 -5.56
CA GLY A 334 0.17 -8.82 -5.06
C GLY A 334 -0.90 -8.29 -4.11
N LYS A 335 -1.78 -9.19 -3.63
CA LYS A 335 -2.90 -8.85 -2.73
C LYS A 335 -2.40 -8.37 -1.35
N GLN A 336 -1.33 -9.00 -0.85
CA GLN A 336 -0.64 -8.62 0.38
C GLN A 336 0.45 -7.54 0.17
N GLY A 337 0.58 -7.04 -1.05
CA GLY A 337 1.57 -6.01 -1.38
C GLY A 337 1.15 -4.63 -0.89
N ARG A 338 2.12 -3.72 -0.79
CA ARG A 338 1.92 -2.37 -0.24
C ARG A 338 0.80 -1.57 -0.93
N PHE A 339 0.68 -1.65 -2.25
CA PHE A 339 -0.33 -0.87 -2.98
C PHE A 339 -1.76 -1.26 -2.59
N ARG A 340 -2.09 -2.55 -2.61
CA ARG A 340 -3.46 -3.02 -2.34
C ARG A 340 -3.75 -3.07 -0.85
N GLN A 341 -2.84 -3.63 -0.04
CA GLN A 341 -3.13 -3.89 1.36
C GLN A 341 -2.96 -2.67 2.27
N ASN A 342 -2.02 -1.76 1.98
CA ASN A 342 -1.65 -0.69 2.92
C ASN A 342 -1.98 0.73 2.41
N LEU A 343 -1.93 0.97 1.10
CA LEU A 343 -2.27 2.28 0.54
C LEU A 343 -3.78 2.42 0.35
N LEU A 344 -4.42 1.42 -0.27
CA LEU A 344 -5.88 1.39 -0.47
C LEU A 344 -6.61 0.85 0.77
N GLY A 345 -6.14 -0.27 1.33
CA GLY A 345 -6.61 -0.78 2.61
C GLY A 345 -5.91 -0.06 3.77
N LYS A 346 -6.62 0.80 4.49
CA LYS A 346 -6.09 1.36 5.74
C LYS A 346 -7.01 0.99 6.88
N ARG A 347 -6.41 0.50 7.97
CA ARG A 347 -7.10 0.47 9.25
C ARG A 347 -7.19 1.91 9.73
N VAL A 348 -8.37 2.30 10.18
CA VAL A 348 -8.68 3.65 10.61
C VAL A 348 -9.07 3.63 12.07
N ASP A 349 -8.60 4.62 12.82
CA ASP A 349 -9.06 4.88 14.18
C ASP A 349 -10.49 5.43 14.16
N TYR A 350 -11.10 5.62 15.34
CA TYR A 350 -12.50 6.09 15.48
C TYR A 350 -13.50 5.22 14.71
N SER A 351 -13.27 3.90 14.78
CA SER A 351 -14.14 2.89 14.20
C SER A 351 -14.54 1.83 15.21
N GLY A 352 -15.74 1.29 15.04
CA GLY A 352 -16.31 0.23 15.87
C GLY A 352 -16.97 -0.83 15.01
N ARG A 353 -17.26 -2.00 15.59
CA ARG A 353 -18.07 -3.05 14.95
C ARG A 353 -18.96 -3.71 15.99
N SER A 354 -20.22 -3.94 15.66
CA SER A 354 -21.11 -4.78 16.45
C SER A 354 -22.17 -5.46 15.58
N VAL A 355 -22.87 -6.40 16.18
CA VAL A 355 -24.04 -7.08 15.60
C VAL A 355 -25.18 -6.08 15.45
N ILE A 356 -25.94 -6.21 14.38
CA ILE A 356 -27.13 -5.39 14.12
C ILE A 356 -28.41 -6.07 14.61
N VAL A 357 -29.35 -5.27 15.07
CA VAL A 357 -30.70 -5.69 15.47
C VAL A 357 -31.73 -4.71 14.88
N ALA A 358 -32.97 -5.16 14.74
CA ALA A 358 -34.04 -4.31 14.23
C ALA A 358 -34.38 -3.19 15.23
N GLY A 359 -34.43 -1.95 14.75
CA GLY A 359 -34.94 -0.79 15.49
C GLY A 359 -36.17 -0.21 14.79
N PRO A 360 -37.36 -0.82 14.94
CA PRO A 360 -38.56 -0.40 14.21
C PRO A 360 -39.10 0.96 14.64
N GLU A 361 -38.76 1.43 15.85
CA GLU A 361 -39.18 2.74 16.37
C GLU A 361 -38.30 3.91 15.87
N LEU A 362 -37.17 3.60 15.25
CA LEU A 362 -36.24 4.61 14.73
C LEU A 362 -36.83 5.30 13.51
N ARG A 363 -36.43 6.55 13.27
CA ARG A 363 -36.67 7.21 11.98
C ARG A 363 -35.64 6.73 10.96
N MET A 364 -35.96 6.86 9.66
CA MET A 364 -35.08 6.39 8.58
C MET A 364 -33.64 6.96 8.67
N HIS A 365 -33.50 8.22 9.11
CA HIS A 365 -32.19 8.89 9.28
C HIS A 365 -31.49 8.58 10.60
N GLN A 366 -32.09 7.80 11.49
CA GLN A 366 -31.55 7.51 12.82
C GLN A 366 -31.01 6.08 12.89
N CYS A 367 -30.00 5.88 13.73
CA CYS A 367 -29.54 4.54 14.12
C CYS A 367 -29.36 4.47 15.63
N GLY A 368 -29.58 3.30 16.22
CA GLY A 368 -29.30 3.12 17.65
C GLY A 368 -27.86 2.72 17.86
N LEU A 369 -27.12 3.54 18.61
CA LEU A 369 -25.71 3.32 18.93
C LEU A 369 -25.55 2.95 20.42
N PRO A 370 -24.93 1.81 20.74
CA PRO A 370 -24.67 1.41 22.12
C PRO A 370 -23.85 2.44 22.90
N LYS A 371 -24.31 2.76 24.10
CA LYS A 371 -23.63 3.67 25.05
C LYS A 371 -22.13 3.43 25.21
N LYS A 372 -21.72 2.17 25.43
CA LYS A 372 -20.30 1.80 25.60
C LYS A 372 -19.46 2.04 24.33
N MET A 373 -20.04 1.77 23.16
CA MET A 373 -19.39 2.02 21.88
C MET A 373 -19.25 3.52 21.62
N ALA A 374 -20.32 4.27 21.89
CA ALA A 374 -20.35 5.70 21.72
C ALA A 374 -19.30 6.41 22.58
N ILE A 375 -19.15 6.04 23.86
CA ILE A 375 -18.09 6.60 24.73
C ILE A 375 -16.70 6.40 24.12
N GLU A 376 -16.38 5.21 23.62
CA GLU A 376 -15.05 4.95 23.05
C GLU A 376 -14.82 5.72 21.74
N LEU A 377 -15.82 5.78 20.87
CA LEU A 377 -15.72 6.49 19.59
C LEU A 377 -15.60 8.01 19.78
N PHE A 378 -16.34 8.58 20.74
CA PHE A 378 -16.38 10.03 20.97
C PHE A 378 -15.49 10.50 22.13
N LYS A 379 -14.62 9.64 22.67
CA LYS A 379 -13.80 9.90 23.87
C LYS A 379 -13.08 11.26 23.87
N PRO A 380 -12.39 11.70 22.80
CA PRO A 380 -11.72 13.01 22.81
C PRO A 380 -12.69 14.20 22.89
N PHE A 381 -13.87 14.09 22.27
CA PHE A 381 -14.90 15.13 22.31
C PHE A 381 -15.51 15.25 23.71
N VAL A 382 -15.74 14.11 24.36
CA VAL A 382 -16.20 14.06 25.76
C VAL A 382 -15.16 14.70 26.69
N PHE A 383 -13.86 14.39 26.53
CA PHE A 383 -12.80 15.03 27.31
C PHE A 383 -12.78 16.55 27.14
N HIS A 384 -12.94 17.04 25.91
CA HIS A 384 -12.97 18.47 25.64
C HIS A 384 -14.17 19.15 26.32
N LYS A 385 -15.37 18.55 26.25
CA LYS A 385 -16.57 19.08 26.88
C LYS A 385 -16.54 19.03 28.41
N LEU A 386 -15.98 17.98 29.01
CA LEU A 386 -15.79 17.88 30.46
C LEU A 386 -14.90 19.00 31.00
N ILE A 387 -13.83 19.34 30.27
CA ILE A 387 -12.94 20.45 30.63
C ILE A 387 -13.64 21.80 30.40
N ALA A 388 -14.35 21.95 29.28
CA ALA A 388 -15.05 23.21 28.95
C ALA A 388 -16.19 23.57 29.92
N ARG A 389 -16.76 22.58 30.62
CA ARG A 389 -17.80 22.77 31.65
C ARG A 389 -17.27 22.71 33.08
N ASP A 390 -15.95 22.77 33.27
CA ASP A 390 -15.28 22.73 34.57
C ASP A 390 -15.56 21.48 35.44
N TYR A 391 -16.05 20.39 34.85
CA TYR A 391 -16.14 19.09 35.54
C TYR A 391 -14.75 18.46 35.73
N ALA A 392 -13.76 18.83 34.91
CA ALA A 392 -12.40 18.33 35.04
C ALA A 392 -11.36 19.40 34.68
N ASN A 393 -10.34 19.57 35.54
CA ASN A 393 -9.29 20.57 35.31
C ASN A 393 -8.18 20.09 34.36
N THR A 394 -8.02 18.77 34.16
CA THR A 394 -6.96 18.18 33.32
C THR A 394 -7.49 17.02 32.48
N ILE A 395 -6.81 16.70 31.38
CA ILE A 395 -7.12 15.52 30.56
C ILE A 395 -7.03 14.22 31.39
N LYS A 396 -6.10 14.16 32.35
CA LYS A 396 -5.96 12.98 33.23
C LYS A 396 -7.15 12.81 34.17
N SER A 397 -7.67 13.89 34.75
CA SER A 397 -8.87 13.83 35.59
C SER A 397 -10.10 13.49 34.75
N ALA A 398 -10.26 14.09 33.57
CA ALA A 398 -11.34 13.75 32.64
C ALA A 398 -11.29 12.26 32.24
N LYS A 399 -10.09 11.72 32.00
CA LYS A 399 -9.90 10.30 31.71
C LYS A 399 -10.36 9.41 32.88
N ARG A 400 -10.05 9.77 34.12
CA ARG A 400 -10.52 9.03 35.31
C ARG A 400 -12.03 9.06 35.47
N ILE A 401 -12.65 10.23 35.27
CA ILE A 401 -14.11 10.38 35.29
C ILE A 401 -14.73 9.42 34.27
N VAL A 402 -14.22 9.40 33.03
CA VAL A 402 -14.69 8.50 31.97
C VAL A 402 -14.46 7.01 32.27
N GLU A 403 -13.32 6.65 32.83
CA GLU A 403 -13.03 5.25 33.24
C GLU A 403 -13.93 4.78 34.39
N ASN A 404 -14.39 5.68 35.25
CA ASN A 404 -15.30 5.40 36.35
C ASN A 404 -16.78 5.39 35.94
N GLU A 405 -17.12 5.69 34.68
CA GLU A 405 -18.49 5.75 34.15
C GLU A 405 -19.44 6.64 34.99
N GLU A 406 -18.94 7.80 35.47
CA GLU A 406 -19.76 8.75 36.25
C GLU A 406 -21.02 9.24 35.50
N PRO A 407 -22.16 9.50 36.19
CA PRO A 407 -23.43 9.84 35.55
C PRO A 407 -23.39 11.04 34.61
N VAL A 408 -22.59 12.05 34.95
CA VAL A 408 -22.43 13.31 34.18
C VAL A 408 -21.96 13.07 32.75
N ILE A 409 -21.26 11.96 32.49
CA ILE A 409 -20.76 11.62 31.15
C ILE A 409 -21.91 11.39 30.18
N TRP A 410 -23.01 10.78 30.62
CA TRP A 410 -24.10 10.40 29.73
C TRP A 410 -24.81 11.61 29.15
N ASP A 411 -24.98 12.67 29.94
CA ASP A 411 -25.56 13.93 29.50
C ASP A 411 -24.63 14.65 28.50
N ILE A 412 -23.33 14.68 28.80
CA ILE A 412 -22.32 15.26 27.91
C ILE A 412 -22.22 14.47 26.61
N LEU A 413 -22.28 13.14 26.68
CA LEU A 413 -22.22 12.26 25.53
C LEU A 413 -23.44 12.49 24.63
N ALA A 414 -24.64 12.60 25.20
CA ALA A 414 -25.86 12.91 24.46
C ALA A 414 -25.75 14.27 23.73
N GLU A 415 -25.16 15.28 24.37
CA GLU A 415 -24.89 16.57 23.74
C GLU A 415 -23.87 16.47 22.59
N VAL A 416 -22.76 15.75 22.78
CA VAL A 416 -21.70 15.60 21.77
C VAL A 416 -22.20 14.88 20.52
N ILE A 417 -23.08 13.90 20.72
CA ILE A 417 -23.64 13.05 19.68
C ILE A 417 -24.79 13.75 18.93
N HIS A 418 -25.41 14.74 19.56
CA HIS A 418 -26.48 15.52 18.93
C HIS A 418 -25.98 16.19 17.65
N GLN A 419 -26.67 15.95 16.54
CA GLN A 419 -26.31 16.42 15.19
C GLN A 419 -24.91 16.00 14.70
N HIS A 420 -24.29 14.99 15.30
CA HIS A 420 -23.05 14.42 14.82
C HIS A 420 -23.30 13.10 14.08
N PRO A 421 -23.36 13.07 12.74
CA PRO A 421 -23.66 11.85 12.01
C PRO A 421 -22.57 10.80 12.20
N VAL A 422 -22.95 9.53 12.11
CA VAL A 422 -22.06 8.37 12.04
C VAL A 422 -22.28 7.62 10.75
N ILE A 423 -21.24 6.97 10.23
CA ILE A 423 -21.30 6.22 8.98
C ILE A 423 -21.37 4.73 9.32
N LEU A 424 -22.38 4.04 8.80
CA LEU A 424 -22.54 2.59 8.91
C LEU A 424 -22.14 1.91 7.59
N ASN A 425 -21.37 0.83 7.69
CA ASN A 425 -20.94 0.03 6.55
C ASN A 425 -21.09 -1.47 6.84
N ARG A 426 -21.63 -2.22 5.87
CA ARG A 426 -21.65 -3.69 5.89
C ARG A 426 -20.66 -4.26 4.89
N ALA A 427 -19.86 -5.22 5.33
CA ALA A 427 -18.98 -5.98 4.45
C ALA A 427 -19.72 -7.24 3.94
N PRO A 428 -19.62 -7.59 2.65
CA PRO A 428 -18.92 -6.89 1.56
C PRO A 428 -19.70 -5.69 1.01
N THR A 429 -19.00 -4.58 0.74
CA THR A 429 -19.61 -3.39 0.12
C THR A 429 -19.64 -3.54 -1.41
N LEU A 430 -20.80 -3.85 -1.97
CA LEU A 430 -20.97 -4.08 -3.42
C LEU A 430 -21.23 -2.81 -4.23
N HIS A 431 -21.90 -1.83 -3.62
CA HIS A 431 -22.26 -0.55 -4.24
C HIS A 431 -22.28 0.55 -3.19
N ARG A 432 -22.40 1.82 -3.63
CA ARG A 432 -22.35 2.99 -2.75
C ARG A 432 -23.36 2.95 -1.58
N LEU A 433 -24.54 2.35 -1.78
CA LEU A 433 -25.58 2.27 -0.74
C LEU A 433 -25.23 1.35 0.43
N GLY A 434 -24.15 0.57 0.33
CA GLY A 434 -23.63 -0.21 1.45
C GLY A 434 -22.87 0.66 2.47
N ILE A 435 -22.79 1.98 2.25
CA ILE A 435 -22.24 2.97 3.17
C ILE A 435 -23.22 4.14 3.22
N GLN A 436 -23.81 4.40 4.39
CA GLN A 436 -24.74 5.51 4.62
C GLN A 436 -24.46 6.17 5.97
N ALA A 437 -24.86 7.43 6.08
CA ALA A 437 -24.78 8.20 7.31
C ALA A 437 -26.14 8.20 8.03
N PHE A 438 -26.08 8.17 9.36
CA PHE A 438 -27.22 8.21 10.26
C PHE A 438 -26.93 9.13 11.44
N GLU A 439 -27.98 9.66 12.04
CA GLU A 439 -27.92 10.32 13.34
C GLU A 439 -27.98 9.27 14.46
N PRO A 440 -26.92 9.14 15.27
CA PRO A 440 -26.89 8.19 16.37
C PRO A 440 -27.84 8.59 17.51
N MET A 441 -28.65 7.63 17.95
CA MET A 441 -29.45 7.67 19.18
C MET A 441 -28.81 6.73 20.20
N LEU A 442 -28.58 7.22 21.42
CA LEU A 442 -28.00 6.39 22.48
C LEU A 442 -28.99 5.32 22.94
N ILE A 443 -28.57 4.06 22.85
CA ILE A 443 -29.35 2.91 23.30
C ILE A 443 -28.59 2.10 24.36
N GLU A 444 -29.36 1.40 25.19
CA GLU A 444 -28.82 0.38 26.08
C GLU A 444 -28.43 -0.89 25.33
N GLY A 445 -27.53 -1.68 25.93
CA GLY A 445 -27.05 -2.93 25.34
C GLY A 445 -25.76 -2.77 24.52
N LYS A 446 -25.54 -3.71 23.59
CA LYS A 446 -24.29 -3.82 22.80
C LYS A 446 -24.50 -3.90 21.29
N ALA A 447 -25.73 -4.13 20.83
CA ALA A 447 -26.05 -4.28 19.42
C ALA A 447 -26.47 -2.94 18.80
N ILE A 448 -26.16 -2.73 17.53
CA ILE A 448 -26.55 -1.52 16.79
C ILE A 448 -27.98 -1.72 16.30
N GLN A 449 -28.87 -0.76 16.54
CA GLN A 449 -30.21 -0.81 15.96
C GLN A 449 -30.23 -0.14 14.59
N LEU A 450 -30.81 -0.82 13.62
CA LEU A 450 -30.95 -0.35 12.25
C LEU A 450 -32.42 -0.30 11.84
N HIS A 451 -32.77 0.72 11.06
CA HIS A 451 -34.12 0.86 10.51
C HIS A 451 -34.42 -0.25 9.48
N PRO A 452 -35.54 -0.98 9.56
CA PRO A 452 -35.82 -2.11 8.65
C PRO A 452 -35.81 -1.76 7.15
N LEU A 453 -36.31 -0.58 6.75
CA LEU A 453 -36.31 -0.15 5.34
C LEU A 453 -34.93 0.03 4.71
N VAL A 454 -33.87 0.25 5.50
CA VAL A 454 -32.52 0.39 4.93
C VAL A 454 -31.81 -0.96 4.79
N CYS A 455 -32.35 -2.05 5.35
CA CYS A 455 -31.75 -3.38 5.28
C CYS A 455 -31.60 -3.87 3.82
N ALA A 456 -32.56 -3.55 2.94
CA ALA A 456 -32.47 -3.86 1.52
C ALA A 456 -31.26 -3.19 0.86
N ALA A 457 -30.98 -1.93 1.20
CA ALA A 457 -29.82 -1.20 0.70
C ALA A 457 -28.50 -1.78 1.22
N TYR A 458 -28.44 -2.32 2.43
CA TYR A 458 -27.26 -3.00 2.95
C TYR A 458 -27.15 -4.48 2.54
N ASN A 459 -28.20 -5.02 1.93
CA ASN A 459 -28.42 -6.45 1.76
C ASN A 459 -28.22 -7.23 3.08
N ALA A 460 -28.72 -6.66 4.17
CA ALA A 460 -28.51 -7.13 5.53
C ALA A 460 -29.77 -7.78 6.10
N ASP A 461 -29.57 -8.76 6.98
CA ASP A 461 -30.59 -9.39 7.80
C ASP A 461 -30.17 -9.36 9.28
N PHE A 462 -30.99 -9.94 10.16
CA PHE A 462 -30.80 -9.88 11.61
C PHE A 462 -30.43 -11.24 12.23
N ASP A 463 -29.71 -12.08 11.48
CA ASP A 463 -29.33 -13.44 11.89
C ASP A 463 -27.94 -13.54 12.57
N GLY A 464 -27.25 -12.41 12.72
CA GLY A 464 -25.88 -12.33 13.23
C GLY A 464 -24.95 -11.41 12.45
N ASP A 465 -25.46 -10.80 11.39
CA ASP A 465 -24.79 -9.76 10.60
C ASP A 465 -24.17 -8.65 11.47
N GLN A 466 -23.01 -8.16 11.03
CA GLN A 466 -22.25 -7.13 11.73
C GLN A 466 -21.99 -5.92 10.84
N MET A 467 -22.09 -4.73 11.42
CA MET A 467 -21.77 -3.48 10.74
C MET A 467 -20.60 -2.75 11.40
N GLY A 468 -19.77 -2.13 10.56
CA GLY A 468 -18.75 -1.19 10.98
C GLY A 468 -19.34 0.22 11.14
N VAL A 469 -18.97 0.90 12.22
CA VAL A 469 -19.33 2.29 12.52
C VAL A 469 -18.08 3.15 12.38
N TYR A 470 -18.20 4.31 11.74
CA TYR A 470 -17.10 5.28 11.57
C TYR A 470 -17.58 6.69 11.93
N VAL A 471 -16.73 7.47 12.60
CA VAL A 471 -17.04 8.84 13.00
C VAL A 471 -16.32 9.85 12.11
N PRO A 472 -17.06 10.71 11.36
CA PRO A 472 -16.46 11.81 10.60
C PRO A 472 -15.93 12.89 11.55
N LEU A 473 -14.62 13.16 11.53
CA LEU A 473 -13.99 14.05 12.51
C LEU A 473 -13.96 15.53 12.10
N SER A 474 -13.71 15.81 10.82
CA SER A 474 -13.66 17.20 10.34
C SER A 474 -15.05 17.74 10.08
N TYR A 475 -15.22 19.05 10.20
CA TYR A 475 -16.50 19.71 9.95
C TYR A 475 -16.98 19.45 8.51
N GLU A 476 -16.07 19.51 7.53
CA GLU A 476 -16.38 19.25 6.13
C GLU A 476 -16.87 17.81 5.92
N ALA A 477 -16.24 16.83 6.57
CA ALA A 477 -16.65 15.43 6.48
C ALA A 477 -18.01 15.19 7.16
N GLN A 478 -18.31 15.89 8.25
CA GLN A 478 -19.62 15.82 8.91
C GLN A 478 -20.72 16.41 8.01
N GLN A 479 -20.45 17.55 7.36
CA GLN A 479 -21.39 18.16 6.40
C GLN A 479 -21.56 17.30 5.14
N GLU A 480 -20.48 16.74 4.60
CA GLU A 480 -20.54 15.81 3.47
C GLU A 480 -21.40 14.58 3.81
N ALA A 481 -21.19 13.99 4.99
CA ALA A 481 -21.99 12.86 5.46
C ALA A 481 -23.48 13.23 5.56
N ARG A 482 -23.80 14.42 6.07
CA ARG A 482 -25.17 14.92 6.23
C ARG A 482 -25.85 15.26 4.90
N ILE A 483 -25.14 15.90 3.98
CA ILE A 483 -25.70 16.38 2.70
C ILE A 483 -25.76 15.27 1.66
N LEU A 484 -24.75 14.40 1.59
CA LEU A 484 -24.64 13.41 0.50
C LEU A 484 -24.94 11.98 0.96
N MET A 485 -24.52 11.60 2.17
CA MET A 485 -24.55 10.20 2.61
C MET A 485 -25.73 9.83 3.50
N MET A 486 -26.48 10.81 4.00
CA MET A 486 -27.62 10.57 4.89
C MET A 486 -28.63 9.62 4.24
N SER A 487 -29.12 8.64 5.00
CA SER A 487 -30.02 7.60 4.48
C SER A 487 -31.29 8.17 3.82
N SER A 488 -31.79 9.31 4.32
CA SER A 488 -32.95 10.03 3.77
C SER A 488 -32.76 10.49 2.32
N ASN A 489 -31.52 10.71 1.89
CA ASN A 489 -31.21 11.19 0.54
C ASN A 489 -31.12 10.02 -0.46
N ASN A 490 -30.95 8.80 0.06
CA ASN A 490 -30.66 7.59 -0.71
C ASN A 490 -31.91 6.72 -0.92
N ILE A 491 -32.94 7.30 -1.52
CA ILE A 491 -34.25 6.65 -1.73
C ILE A 491 -34.26 5.77 -2.99
N LEU A 492 -33.56 6.18 -4.04
CA LEU A 492 -33.55 5.52 -5.34
C LEU A 492 -32.25 4.74 -5.57
N SER A 493 -32.38 3.59 -6.22
CA SER A 493 -31.26 2.80 -6.70
C SER A 493 -30.51 3.56 -7.81
N PRO A 494 -29.19 3.72 -7.71
CA PRO A 494 -28.39 4.40 -8.73
C PRO A 494 -28.37 3.68 -10.09
N ALA A 495 -28.68 2.38 -10.11
CA ALA A 495 -28.56 1.55 -11.31
C ALA A 495 -29.78 1.65 -12.24
N ASN A 496 -30.99 1.76 -11.68
CA ASN A 496 -32.24 1.69 -12.43
C ASN A 496 -33.27 2.76 -12.04
N GLY A 497 -32.99 3.61 -11.05
CA GLY A 497 -33.92 4.65 -10.58
C GLY A 497 -35.14 4.12 -9.82
N ALA A 498 -35.22 2.83 -9.55
CA ALA A 498 -36.30 2.24 -8.75
C ALA A 498 -36.10 2.58 -7.26
N PRO A 499 -37.18 2.75 -6.47
CA PRO A 499 -37.06 2.97 -5.03
C PRO A 499 -36.46 1.73 -4.35
N ILE A 500 -35.48 1.94 -3.46
CA ILE A 500 -34.86 0.85 -2.68
C ILE A 500 -35.47 0.68 -1.30
N ILE A 501 -36.13 1.73 -0.79
CA ILE A 501 -36.76 1.77 0.53
C ILE A 501 -38.18 1.17 0.54
N VAL A 502 -38.45 0.20 -0.32
CA VAL A 502 -39.76 -0.44 -0.42
C VAL A 502 -39.98 -1.31 0.83
N PRO A 503 -41.13 -1.23 1.50
CA PRO A 503 -41.44 -2.12 2.61
C PRO A 503 -41.33 -3.59 2.20
N SER A 504 -40.82 -4.42 3.09
CA SER A 504 -40.62 -5.85 2.86
C SER A 504 -41.45 -6.68 3.85
N GLN A 505 -41.69 -7.94 3.48
CA GLN A 505 -42.22 -9.00 4.35
C GLN A 505 -43.47 -8.55 5.16
N ASP A 506 -43.33 -8.42 6.48
CA ASP A 506 -44.41 -8.22 7.42
C ASP A 506 -45.17 -6.92 7.19
N VAL A 507 -44.49 -5.85 6.76
CA VAL A 507 -45.15 -4.58 6.47
C VAL A 507 -46.07 -4.71 5.26
N VAL A 508 -45.63 -5.44 4.23
CA VAL A 508 -46.45 -5.71 3.04
C VAL A 508 -47.61 -6.61 3.39
N LEU A 509 -47.39 -7.64 4.20
CA LEU A 509 -48.44 -8.55 4.67
C LEU A 509 -49.49 -7.81 5.51
N GLY A 510 -49.06 -6.93 6.41
CA GLY A 510 -49.97 -6.10 7.21
C GLY A 510 -50.82 -5.18 6.35
N LEU A 511 -50.21 -4.45 5.40
CA LEU A 511 -50.94 -3.60 4.46
C LEU A 511 -51.89 -4.41 3.56
N TYR A 512 -51.44 -5.57 3.06
CA TYR A 512 -52.26 -6.47 2.25
C TYR A 512 -53.45 -6.99 3.03
N TYR A 513 -53.24 -7.39 4.29
CA TYR A 513 -54.32 -7.83 5.16
C TYR A 513 -55.32 -6.70 5.41
N LEU A 514 -54.85 -5.51 5.81
CA LEU A 514 -55.70 -4.34 6.06
C LEU A 514 -56.52 -3.92 4.84
N THR A 515 -56.00 -4.10 3.62
CA THR A 515 -56.65 -3.68 2.38
C THR A 515 -57.51 -4.76 1.73
N ARG A 516 -57.54 -5.97 2.29
CA ARG A 516 -58.37 -7.06 1.77
C ARG A 516 -59.84 -6.82 2.10
N VAL A 517 -60.71 -7.11 1.13
CA VAL A 517 -62.17 -7.01 1.27
C VAL A 517 -62.75 -8.41 1.47
N ASP A 518 -63.70 -8.56 2.40
CA ASP A 518 -64.46 -9.80 2.55
C ASP A 518 -65.65 -9.78 1.57
N GLU A 519 -65.63 -10.68 0.58
CA GLU A 519 -66.71 -10.80 -0.41
C GLU A 519 -68.01 -11.31 0.20
N LYS A 520 -67.94 -12.02 1.34
CA LYS A 520 -69.11 -12.55 2.06
C LYS A 520 -69.73 -11.54 3.02
N SER A 521 -69.06 -10.39 3.25
CA SER A 521 -69.64 -9.31 4.04
C SER A 521 -70.83 -8.71 3.28
N PRO A 522 -72.01 -8.56 3.90
CA PRO A 522 -73.15 -7.90 3.25
C PRO A 522 -72.70 -6.51 2.76
N GLU A 523 -73.19 -6.07 1.59
CA GLU A 523 -72.96 -4.69 1.13
C GLU A 523 -73.52 -3.73 2.17
N SER A 524 -72.67 -3.31 3.11
CA SER A 524 -73.15 -2.56 4.26
C SER A 524 -73.50 -1.15 3.76
N THR A 525 -74.74 -0.75 4.00
CA THR A 525 -75.26 0.60 3.77
C THR A 525 -74.68 1.61 4.76
N LYS A 526 -73.67 1.24 5.56
CA LYS A 526 -73.03 2.11 6.54
C LYS A 526 -72.20 3.15 5.80
N VAL A 527 -72.67 4.39 5.87
CA VAL A 527 -72.02 5.57 5.30
C VAL A 527 -71.37 6.35 6.44
N PHE A 528 -70.09 6.67 6.29
CA PHE A 528 -69.30 7.45 7.24
C PHE A 528 -68.91 8.80 6.64
N ALA A 529 -68.88 9.84 7.48
CA ALA A 529 -68.63 11.21 7.11
C ALA A 529 -67.14 11.53 6.88
N ASP A 530 -66.23 10.80 7.55
CA ASP A 530 -64.77 10.95 7.49
C ASP A 530 -64.03 9.66 7.94
N PRO A 531 -62.71 9.53 7.68
CA PRO A 531 -61.92 8.39 8.13
C PRO A 531 -61.81 8.23 9.66
N GLU A 532 -61.93 9.30 10.44
CA GLU A 532 -61.84 9.22 11.91
C GLU A 532 -63.08 8.55 12.52
N GLU A 533 -64.26 8.79 11.94
CA GLU A 533 -65.50 8.11 12.26
C GLU A 533 -65.41 6.60 11.99
N VAL A 534 -64.74 6.21 10.89
CA VAL A 534 -64.49 4.79 10.58
C VAL A 534 -63.60 4.15 11.65
N VAL A 535 -62.51 4.81 12.06
CA VAL A 535 -61.63 4.30 13.13
C VAL A 535 -62.39 4.17 14.45
N ARG A 536 -63.21 5.15 14.81
CA ARG A 536 -64.07 5.07 16.01
C ARG A 536 -65.07 3.92 15.92
N ALA A 537 -65.74 3.76 14.79
CA ALA A 537 -66.70 2.68 14.57
C ALA A 537 -66.06 1.29 14.62
N HIS A 538 -64.84 1.15 14.07
CA HIS A 538 -64.05 -0.08 14.16
C HIS A 538 -63.64 -0.37 15.61
N ASN A 539 -63.13 0.63 16.34
CA ASN A 539 -62.72 0.46 17.74
C ASN A 539 -63.90 0.14 18.67
N ALA A 540 -65.11 0.63 18.35
CA ALA A 540 -66.34 0.30 19.04
C ALA A 540 -66.93 -1.07 18.65
N GLY A 541 -66.31 -1.80 17.72
CA GLY A 541 -66.76 -3.11 17.24
C GLY A 541 -68.01 -3.07 16.34
N VAL A 542 -68.42 -1.89 15.87
CA VAL A 542 -69.63 -1.68 15.04
C VAL A 542 -69.41 -2.16 13.60
N ILE A 543 -68.16 -2.13 13.12
CA ILE A 543 -67.73 -2.65 11.81
C ILE A 543 -66.52 -3.56 12.00
N LYS A 544 -66.41 -4.59 11.17
CA LYS A 544 -65.21 -5.43 11.09
C LYS A 544 -64.22 -4.83 10.10
N LEU A 545 -62.95 -5.23 10.22
CA LEU A 545 -61.83 -4.71 9.42
C LEU A 545 -62.06 -4.82 7.90
N HIS A 546 -62.68 -5.92 7.44
CA HIS A 546 -62.88 -6.21 6.01
C HIS A 546 -64.30 -5.93 5.51
N ASP A 547 -65.13 -5.26 6.31
CA ASP A 547 -66.50 -4.92 5.91
C ASP A 547 -66.49 -3.84 4.81
N LYS A 548 -67.36 -4.00 3.80
CA LYS A 548 -67.54 -2.99 2.75
C LYS A 548 -68.30 -1.80 3.31
N ILE A 549 -67.70 -0.62 3.27
CA ILE A 549 -68.27 0.63 3.79
C ILE A 549 -68.19 1.76 2.75
N LYS A 550 -69.03 2.79 2.87
CA LYS A 550 -68.90 4.02 2.08
C LYS A 550 -68.41 5.13 2.97
N VAL A 551 -67.28 5.75 2.62
CA VAL A 551 -66.69 6.84 3.39
C VAL A 551 -66.59 8.05 2.49
N ARG A 552 -67.05 9.20 2.96
CA ARG A 552 -66.85 10.46 2.24
C ARG A 552 -65.38 10.88 2.39
N VAL A 553 -64.63 10.78 1.31
CA VAL A 553 -63.25 11.26 1.22
C VAL A 553 -63.25 12.57 0.45
N LYS A 554 -62.59 13.61 0.99
CA LYS A 554 -62.28 14.81 0.21
C LYS A 554 -61.14 14.45 -0.75
N SER A 555 -61.48 14.04 -1.97
CA SER A 555 -60.48 13.83 -3.01
C SER A 555 -60.08 15.18 -3.61
N ILE A 556 -58.82 15.57 -3.46
CA ILE A 556 -58.24 16.66 -4.28
C ILE A 556 -57.99 16.07 -5.66
N SER A 557 -58.87 16.36 -6.61
CA SER A 557 -58.64 16.02 -8.02
C SER A 557 -57.63 17.00 -8.61
N ILE A 558 -56.40 16.53 -8.85
CA ILE A 558 -55.40 17.29 -9.60
C ILE A 558 -55.84 17.28 -11.07
N ASN A 559 -56.45 18.36 -11.53
CA ASN A 559 -56.67 18.55 -12.97
C ASN A 559 -55.31 18.74 -13.65
N LYS A 560 -55.14 18.19 -14.86
CA LYS A 560 -53.85 18.25 -15.61
C LYS A 560 -53.40 19.66 -15.98
N GLU A 561 -54.21 20.68 -15.71
CA GLU A 561 -53.84 22.09 -15.78
C GLU A 561 -53.70 22.62 -14.34
N LYS A 562 -52.48 23.04 -13.99
CA LYS A 562 -52.05 23.44 -12.65
C LYS A 562 -52.79 24.67 -12.12
N GLU A 563 -54.02 24.52 -11.64
CA GLU A 563 -54.62 25.48 -10.73
C GLU A 563 -55.20 24.77 -9.50
N PHE A 564 -54.72 25.17 -8.33
CA PHE A 564 -55.26 24.72 -7.05
C PHE A 564 -56.53 25.52 -6.78
N LEU A 565 -57.69 24.86 -6.87
CA LEU A 565 -58.93 25.37 -6.28
C LEU A 565 -59.14 24.64 -4.95
N THR A 566 -59.20 25.45 -3.88
CA THR A 566 -59.35 25.07 -2.47
C THR A 566 -60.62 24.28 -2.17
#